data_AF-A0A6P5RGV0-F1
#
_entry.id   AF-A0A6P5RGV0-F1
#
_cell.length_a   1.000
_cell.length_b   1.000
_cell.length_c   1.000
_cell.angle_alpha   90.00
_cell.angle_beta   90.00
_cell.angle_gamma   90.00
#
_symmetry.space_group_name_H-M   'P 1'
#
loop_
_entity.id
_entity.type
_entity.pdbx_description
1 polymer ?
#
loop_
_entity_poly.entity_id
_entity_poly.type
_entity_poly.pdbx_seq_one_letter_code
_entity_poly.pdbx_strand_id
1 'polypeptide(L)'
;FCNVQLVGTDHCSFNSTQKALGIDDFQKIPNGVNGIEERMHLVWDTMVESGQISVTDYVRVTSTECARIFNIYPRKGAIRAGSDADIIILNPNSSFEISAESHHSRSDTNVFEGWRGKVIFVT
;
A
#
# COMPACT_ATOMS: atom_id res chain seq x y z
N PHE A 1 -13.37 11.55 2.56
CA PHE A 1 -12.10 11.52 1.80
C PHE A 1 -11.84 12.74 0.90
N CYS A 2 -12.76 13.71 0.78
CA CYS A 2 -12.64 14.80 -0.21
C CYS A 2 -11.45 15.77 -0.04
N ASN A 3 -10.74 15.72 1.11
CA ASN A 3 -9.59 16.58 1.40
C ASN A 3 -8.24 15.83 1.47
N VAL A 4 -8.22 14.53 1.16
CA VAL A 4 -6.99 13.72 1.11
C VAL A 4 -6.68 13.36 -0.33
N GLN A 5 -5.47 13.71 -0.79
CA GLN A 5 -5.06 13.56 -2.18
C GLN A 5 -4.30 12.25 -2.43
N LEU A 6 -3.58 11.73 -1.43
CA LEU A 6 -2.64 10.63 -1.58
C LEU A 6 -2.73 9.62 -0.45
N VAL A 7 -2.47 8.36 -0.76
CA VAL A 7 -2.17 7.31 0.22
C VAL A 7 -0.73 6.85 0.02
N GLY A 8 0.13 7.14 1.00
CA GLY A 8 1.47 6.59 1.16
C GLY A 8 1.50 5.50 2.24
N THR A 9 2.68 4.95 2.52
CA THR A 9 2.83 3.83 3.48
C THR A 9 3.68 4.17 4.69
N ASP A 10 4.56 5.16 4.56
CA ASP A 10 5.63 5.42 5.52
C ASP A 10 6.41 4.13 5.87
N HIS A 11 6.65 3.29 4.83
CA HIS A 11 7.29 1.99 5.03
C HIS A 11 8.68 2.16 5.65
N CYS A 12 8.80 1.77 6.92
CA CYS A 12 9.99 1.85 7.74
C CYS A 12 9.98 0.64 8.68
N SER A 13 10.34 -0.53 8.14
CA SER A 13 10.15 -1.80 8.83
C SER A 13 11.32 -2.17 9.73
N PHE A 14 10.99 -2.66 10.93
CA PHE A 14 11.93 -3.22 11.90
C PHE A 14 11.38 -4.56 12.37
N ASN A 15 12.24 -5.57 12.44
CA ASN A 15 11.84 -6.88 12.95
C ASN A 15 11.63 -6.86 14.48
N SER A 16 11.06 -7.94 15.01
CA SER A 16 10.76 -8.07 16.44
C SER A 16 11.99 -7.85 17.34
N THR A 17 13.17 -8.33 16.91
CA THR A 17 14.42 -8.16 17.66
C THR A 17 14.86 -6.70 17.74
N GLN A 18 14.70 -5.95 16.66
CA GLN A 18 14.98 -4.51 16.64
C GLN A 18 13.96 -3.73 17.47
N LYS A 19 12.68 -4.08 17.41
CA LYS A 19 11.62 -3.47 18.24
C LYS A 19 11.85 -3.71 19.73
N ALA A 20 12.38 -4.88 20.11
CA ALA A 20 12.68 -5.25 21.49
C ALA A 20 13.76 -4.38 22.15
N LEU A 21 14.50 -3.54 21.41
CA LEU A 21 15.42 -2.55 21.99
C LEU A 21 14.75 -1.60 23.01
N GLY A 22 13.43 -1.41 22.90
CA GLY A 22 12.65 -0.62 23.84
C GLY A 22 11.71 -1.43 24.75
N ILE A 23 12.01 -2.71 25.02
CA ILE A 23 11.16 -3.57 25.88
C ILE A 23 10.90 -2.96 27.26
N ASP A 24 11.89 -2.24 27.82
CA ASP A 24 11.82 -1.57 29.13
C ASP A 24 11.64 -0.05 29.03
N ASP A 25 11.68 0.52 27.82
CA ASP A 25 11.61 1.96 27.57
C ASP A 25 11.09 2.23 26.16
N PHE A 26 9.83 2.64 26.07
CA PHE A 26 9.16 2.87 24.77
C PHE A 26 9.86 3.93 23.91
N GLN A 27 10.62 4.85 24.52
CA GLN A 27 11.35 5.89 23.80
C GLN A 27 12.48 5.32 22.93
N LYS A 28 12.91 4.08 23.23
CA LYS A 28 13.96 3.37 22.48
C LYS A 28 13.42 2.42 21.42
N ILE A 29 12.10 2.26 21.31
CA ILE A 29 11.50 1.45 20.24
C ILE A 29 11.72 2.20 18.92
N PRO A 30 12.37 1.61 17.91
CA PRO A 30 12.50 2.24 16.61
C PRO A 30 11.11 2.41 15.98
N ASN A 31 10.75 3.65 15.60
CA ASN A 31 9.42 3.97 15.05
C ASN A 31 9.32 3.60 13.57
N GLY A 32 8.23 2.91 13.19
CA GLY A 32 7.98 2.51 11.81
C GLY A 32 7.29 1.14 11.69
N VAL A 33 6.61 0.91 10.56
CA VAL A 33 5.84 -0.31 10.26
C VAL A 33 5.98 -0.70 8.78
N ASN A 34 5.49 -1.90 8.42
CA ASN A 34 5.36 -2.33 7.02
C ASN A 34 4.11 -1.73 6.34
N GLY A 35 3.98 -1.93 5.02
CA GLY A 35 2.83 -1.40 4.28
C GLY A 35 3.03 -1.23 2.78
N ILE A 36 4.27 -1.30 2.26
CA ILE A 36 4.57 -1.05 0.84
C ILE A 36 3.86 -2.04 -0.09
N GLU A 37 3.83 -3.31 0.30
CA GLU A 37 3.17 -4.39 -0.41
C GLU A 37 1.66 -4.34 -0.21
N GLU A 38 1.22 -4.07 1.02
CA GLU A 38 -0.18 -4.19 1.43
C GLU A 38 -1.05 -3.03 0.95
N ARG A 39 -0.47 -1.85 0.73
CA ARG A 39 -1.20 -0.59 0.47
C ARG A 39 -2.29 -0.74 -0.59
N MET A 40 -1.93 -1.29 -1.75
CA MET A 40 -2.84 -1.33 -2.89
C MET A 40 -4.01 -2.29 -2.64
N HIS A 41 -3.74 -3.39 -1.96
CA HIS A 41 -4.73 -4.40 -1.58
C HIS A 41 -5.72 -3.84 -0.54
N LEU A 42 -5.19 -3.20 0.50
CA LEU A 42 -5.97 -2.65 1.61
C LEU A 42 -6.82 -1.46 1.21
N VAL A 43 -6.29 -0.51 0.42
CA VAL A 43 -7.08 0.64 -0.05
C VAL A 43 -8.25 0.17 -0.90
N TRP A 44 -8.06 -0.86 -1.74
CA TRP A 44 -9.17 -1.44 -2.47
C TRP A 44 -10.19 -2.09 -1.52
N ASP A 45 -9.75 -3.03 -0.68
CA ASP A 45 -10.66 -3.81 0.15
C ASP A 45 -11.43 -2.96 1.15
N THR A 46 -10.77 -1.98 1.76
CA THR A 46 -11.37 -1.17 2.83
C THR A 46 -12.15 0.03 2.31
N MET A 47 -11.79 0.60 1.15
CA MET A 47 -12.37 1.85 0.67
C MET A 47 -13.18 1.72 -0.62
N VAL A 48 -12.78 0.85 -1.54
CA VAL A 48 -13.53 0.63 -2.80
C VAL A 48 -14.70 -0.32 -2.54
N GLU A 49 -14.45 -1.49 -1.94
CA GLU A 49 -15.50 -2.49 -1.68
C GLU A 49 -16.57 -1.98 -0.70
N SER A 50 -16.17 -1.12 0.25
CA SER A 50 -17.10 -0.48 1.19
C SER A 50 -17.90 0.68 0.58
N GLY A 51 -17.57 1.10 -0.65
CA GLY A 51 -18.21 2.23 -1.33
C GLY A 51 -17.78 3.61 -0.83
N GLN A 52 -16.74 3.72 0.01
CA GLN A 52 -16.23 5.01 0.48
C GLN A 52 -15.58 5.84 -0.63
N ILE A 53 -14.98 5.17 -1.62
CA ILE A 53 -14.40 5.80 -2.81
C ILE A 53 -14.75 4.97 -4.06
N SER A 54 -14.79 5.62 -5.23
CA SER A 54 -14.94 4.92 -6.52
C SER A 54 -13.63 4.27 -6.97
N VAL A 55 -13.70 3.41 -7.98
CA VAL A 55 -12.50 2.84 -8.65
C VAL A 55 -11.62 3.95 -9.25
N THR A 56 -12.22 5.01 -9.78
CA THR A 56 -11.46 6.15 -10.33
C THR A 56 -10.75 6.93 -9.22
N ASP A 57 -11.38 7.06 -8.05
CA ASP A 57 -10.74 7.65 -6.88
C ASP A 57 -9.56 6.80 -6.40
N TYR A 58 -9.67 5.47 -6.43
CA TYR A 58 -8.58 4.54 -6.09
C TYR A 58 -7.36 4.79 -6.98
N VAL A 59 -7.54 4.82 -8.30
CA VAL A 59 -6.46 5.14 -9.26
C VAL A 59 -5.87 6.52 -8.96
N ARG A 60 -6.73 7.51 -8.71
CA ARG A 60 -6.33 8.89 -8.42
C ARG A 60 -5.41 8.97 -7.19
N VAL A 61 -5.84 8.45 -6.04
CA VAL A 61 -5.13 8.63 -4.76
C VAL A 61 -3.91 7.72 -4.60
N THR A 62 -3.83 6.63 -5.37
CA THR A 62 -2.72 5.68 -5.30
C THR A 62 -1.63 5.92 -6.35
N SER A 63 -1.92 6.66 -7.42
CA SER A 63 -0.99 6.87 -8.54
C SER A 63 -1.06 8.27 -9.17
N THR A 64 -2.19 8.66 -9.77
CA THR A 64 -2.27 9.84 -10.66
C THR A 64 -1.97 11.15 -9.93
N GLU A 65 -2.52 11.38 -8.73
CA GLU A 65 -2.22 12.62 -7.98
C GLU A 65 -0.78 12.65 -7.52
N CYS A 66 -0.19 11.51 -7.19
CA CYS A 66 1.21 11.43 -6.78
C CYS A 66 2.09 11.90 -7.95
N ALA A 67 1.81 11.37 -9.15
CA ALA A 67 2.52 11.76 -10.36
C ALA A 67 2.35 13.25 -10.70
N ARG A 68 1.18 13.85 -10.44
CA ARG A 68 0.96 15.29 -10.63
C ARG A 68 1.73 16.13 -9.61
N ILE A 69 1.61 15.81 -8.32
CA ILE A 69 2.27 16.52 -7.22
C ILE A 69 3.80 16.51 -7.38
N PHE A 70 4.36 15.37 -7.77
CA PHE A 70 5.80 15.23 -8.02
C PHE A 70 6.23 15.58 -9.46
N ASN A 71 5.34 16.20 -10.26
CA ASN A 71 5.62 16.71 -11.60
C ASN A 71 6.19 15.67 -12.59
N ILE A 72 5.67 14.44 -12.55
CA ILE A 72 6.03 13.32 -13.45
C ILE A 72 4.82 12.76 -14.22
N TYR A 73 3.66 13.41 -14.15
CA TYR A 73 2.50 13.13 -15.01
C TYR A 73 2.68 13.79 -16.39
N PRO A 74 2.34 13.13 -17.52
CA PRO A 74 1.73 11.80 -17.62
C PRO A 74 2.73 10.65 -17.75
N ARG A 75 4.05 10.86 -17.59
CA ARG A 75 5.02 9.76 -17.71
C ARG A 75 4.69 8.60 -16.77
N LYS A 76 4.28 8.91 -15.53
CA LYS A 76 3.74 7.94 -14.55
C LYS A 76 2.27 8.22 -14.23
N GLY A 77 1.57 7.20 -13.71
CA GLY A 77 0.19 7.34 -13.20
C GLY A 77 -0.88 7.55 -14.28
N ALA A 78 -0.61 7.12 -15.51
CA ALA A 78 -1.53 7.22 -16.65
C ALA A 78 -1.39 6.01 -17.59
N ILE A 79 -2.51 5.54 -18.12
CA ILE A 79 -2.55 4.58 -19.24
C ILE A 79 -2.86 5.39 -20.51
N ARG A 80 -1.81 5.82 -21.21
CA ARG A 80 -1.90 6.54 -22.49
C ARG A 80 -0.63 6.39 -23.30
N ALA A 81 -0.71 6.63 -24.60
CA ALA A 81 0.46 6.66 -25.47
C ALA A 81 1.51 7.66 -24.96
N GLY A 82 2.76 7.20 -24.86
CA GLY A 82 3.91 7.96 -24.36
C GLY A 82 4.14 7.89 -22.84
N SER A 83 3.26 7.24 -22.07
CA SER A 83 3.49 6.93 -20.65
C SER A 83 4.35 5.68 -20.48
N ASP A 84 5.04 5.57 -19.35
CA ASP A 84 5.74 4.34 -18.98
C ASP A 84 4.72 3.21 -18.72
N ALA A 85 5.06 1.98 -19.11
CA ALA A 85 4.18 0.82 -19.02
C ALA A 85 4.13 0.20 -17.60
N ASP A 86 4.05 1.05 -16.56
CA ASP A 86 3.90 0.62 -15.17
C ASP A 86 2.42 0.28 -14.92
N ILE A 87 2.03 -0.97 -15.15
CA ILE A 87 0.64 -1.42 -15.14
C ILE A 87 0.42 -2.49 -14.07
N ILE A 88 -0.75 -2.45 -13.43
CA ILE A 88 -1.23 -3.53 -12.56
C ILE A 88 -2.48 -4.17 -13.16
N ILE A 89 -2.60 -5.48 -12.99
CA ILE A 89 -3.82 -6.24 -13.26
C ILE A 89 -4.44 -6.60 -11.91
N LEU A 90 -5.56 -5.96 -11.59
CA LEU A 90 -6.30 -6.20 -10.35
C LEU A 90 -7.50 -7.10 -10.63
N ASN A 91 -7.60 -8.21 -9.88
CA ASN A 91 -8.78 -9.09 -9.93
C ASN A 91 -9.70 -8.79 -8.73
N PRO A 92 -10.81 -8.05 -8.93
CA PRO A 92 -11.68 -7.64 -7.82
C PRO A 92 -12.41 -8.81 -7.16
N ASN A 93 -12.52 -9.95 -7.85
CA ASN A 93 -13.23 -11.13 -7.38
C ASN A 93 -12.33 -12.14 -6.66
N SER A 94 -11.03 -11.86 -6.54
CA SER A 94 -10.07 -12.72 -5.86
C SER A 94 -9.45 -12.01 -4.67
N SER A 95 -9.34 -12.73 -3.55
CA SER A 95 -8.76 -12.24 -2.32
C SER A 95 -7.86 -13.28 -1.66
N PHE A 96 -6.97 -12.81 -0.80
CA PHE A 96 -6.10 -13.61 0.05
C PHE A 96 -6.07 -13.00 1.45
N GLU A 97 -5.59 -13.77 2.42
CA GLU A 97 -5.31 -13.28 3.77
C GLU A 97 -3.86 -12.80 3.84
N ILE A 98 -3.66 -11.57 4.33
CA ILE A 98 -2.34 -10.97 4.52
C ILE A 98 -1.68 -11.63 5.72
N SER A 99 -0.45 -12.11 5.52
CA SER A 99 0.35 -12.73 6.57
C SER A 99 1.84 -12.41 6.44
N ALA A 100 2.54 -12.31 7.57
CA ALA A 100 4.00 -12.26 7.62
C ALA A 100 4.65 -13.54 7.06
N GLU A 101 3.96 -14.67 7.07
CA GLU A 101 4.50 -15.93 6.53
C GLU A 101 4.59 -15.92 5.00
N SER A 102 3.76 -15.12 4.33
CA SER A 102 3.60 -15.12 2.86
C SER A 102 3.97 -13.81 2.18
N HIS A 103 4.18 -12.72 2.94
CA HIS A 103 4.60 -11.45 2.36
C HIS A 103 6.04 -11.50 1.80
N HIS A 104 6.38 -10.53 0.97
CA HIS A 104 7.73 -10.41 0.39
C HIS A 104 8.68 -9.57 1.25
N SER A 105 8.17 -8.96 2.33
CA SER A 105 8.97 -8.18 3.29
C SER A 105 9.99 -9.06 4.02
N ARG A 106 11.08 -8.45 4.49
CA ARG A 106 12.08 -9.09 5.37
C ARG A 106 11.71 -9.03 6.85
N SER A 107 10.64 -8.31 7.19
CA SER A 107 10.13 -8.23 8.56
C SER A 107 9.54 -9.58 8.97
N ASP A 108 9.64 -9.95 10.24
CA ASP A 108 9.04 -11.17 10.80
C ASP A 108 7.62 -10.94 11.33
N THR A 109 7.05 -9.78 11.04
CA THR A 109 5.72 -9.34 11.48
C THR A 109 5.02 -8.57 10.38
N ASN A 110 3.69 -8.63 10.35
CA ASN A 110 2.85 -7.78 9.52
C ASN A 110 1.81 -7.07 10.39
N VAL A 111 1.72 -5.74 10.33
CA VAL A 111 0.69 -5.00 11.10
C VAL A 111 -0.74 -5.24 10.60
N PHE A 112 -0.87 -5.86 9.41
CA PHE A 112 -2.14 -6.22 8.79
C PHE A 112 -2.38 -7.74 8.80
N GLU A 113 -1.74 -8.48 9.72
CA GLU A 113 -1.93 -9.92 9.88
C GLU A 113 -3.42 -10.29 9.97
N GLY A 114 -3.87 -11.26 9.15
CA GLY A 114 -5.25 -11.73 9.12
C GLY A 114 -6.23 -10.83 8.34
N TRP A 115 -5.76 -9.71 7.77
CA TRP A 115 -6.63 -8.85 6.96
C TRP A 115 -6.81 -9.41 5.56
N ARG A 116 -7.97 -9.10 4.95
CA ARG A 116 -8.25 -9.48 3.56
C ARG A 116 -7.59 -8.49 2.59
N GLY A 117 -6.82 -9.00 1.64
CA GLY A 117 -6.28 -8.26 0.50
C GLY A 117 -6.85 -8.77 -0.82
N LYS A 118 -7.01 -7.89 -1.83
CA LYS A 118 -7.39 -8.31 -3.20
C LYS A 118 -6.18 -8.71 -4.02
N VAL A 119 -6.30 -9.68 -4.92
CA VAL A 119 -5.15 -10.08 -5.75
C VAL A 119 -4.82 -9.01 -6.80
N ILE A 120 -3.56 -8.57 -6.79
CA ILE A 120 -3.00 -7.60 -7.74
C ILE A 120 -1.72 -8.19 -8.33
N PHE A 121 -1.62 -8.21 -9.65
CA PHE A 121 -0.40 -8.56 -10.37
C PHE A 121 0.24 -7.30 -10.92
N VAL A 122 1.56 -7.17 -10.78
CA VAL A 122 2.36 -6.10 -11.37
C VAL A 122 3.04 -6.67 -12.62
N THR A 123 3.00 -5.93 -13.74
CA THR A 123 3.66 -6.30 -15.00
C THR A 123 4.94 -5.52 -15.22
#